data_AF-A0A9E5WXN4-F1
#
_entry.id   AF-A0A9E5WXN4-F1
#
_cell.length_a   1.000
_cell.length_b   1.000
_cell.length_c   1.000
_cell.angle_alpha   90.00
_cell.angle_beta   90.00
_cell.angle_gamma   90.00
#
_symmetry.space_group_name_H-M   'P 1'
#
loop_
_entity.id
_entity.type
_entity.pdbx_description
1 polymer ?
#
loop_
_entity_poly.entity_id
_entity_poly.type
_entity_poly.pdbx_seq_one_letter_code
_entity_poly.pdbx_strand_id
1 'polypeptide(L)'
;MIKKTSLRAALVVAGLALATGGCGIGKALGGGKRAPDEFAVATKAPLVVPPDYALRPPRPGESRPQELSPSERAQQVLLGDTAAAPPTLGEQALLQKAGAFSADPNIRNLLNAENGGRGDKDRSIANQLIFWNFLKGDVDDKAAPLRVDDAAKWLAERDERIVNVLGEDGEVVIKKSKTLNLPGVF
;
A
#
# COMPACT_ATOMS: atom_id res chain seq x y z
N MET A 1 -25.43 29.04 -38.56
CA MET A 1 -24.46 28.13 -39.24
C MET A 1 -23.07 28.39 -38.70
N ILE A 2 -22.61 27.58 -37.74
CA ILE A 2 -21.26 27.72 -37.17
C ILE A 2 -20.28 27.22 -38.23
N LYS A 3 -19.39 28.10 -38.72
CA LYS A 3 -18.42 27.76 -39.77
C LYS A 3 -17.51 26.65 -39.26
N LYS A 4 -17.37 25.55 -40.02
CA LYS A 4 -16.55 24.37 -39.65
C LYS A 4 -15.09 24.73 -39.30
N THR A 5 -14.60 25.87 -39.76
CA THR A 5 -13.26 26.41 -39.46
C THR A 5 -13.12 26.94 -38.03
N SER A 6 -14.15 27.59 -37.46
CA SER A 6 -14.09 28.06 -36.07
C SER A 6 -14.20 26.92 -35.06
N LEU A 7 -14.92 25.85 -35.40
CA LEU A 7 -14.99 24.63 -34.57
C LEU A 7 -13.63 23.90 -34.50
N ARG A 8 -12.90 23.83 -35.63
CA ARG A 8 -11.55 23.26 -35.68
C ARG A 8 -10.53 24.09 -34.90
N ALA A 9 -10.60 25.42 -35.02
CA ALA A 9 -9.73 26.33 -34.26
C ALA A 9 -9.96 26.21 -32.74
N ALA A 10 -11.23 26.13 -32.31
CA ALA A 10 -11.57 25.94 -30.90
C ALA A 10 -11.03 24.59 -30.35
N LEU A 11 -11.08 23.53 -31.16
CA LEU A 11 -10.60 22.20 -30.77
C LEU A 11 -9.07 22.13 -30.64
N VAL A 12 -8.34 22.86 -31.51
CA VAL A 12 -6.87 22.99 -31.42
C VAL A 12 -6.46 23.77 -30.18
N VAL A 13 -7.15 24.88 -29.87
CA VAL A 13 -6.87 25.69 -28.67
C VAL A 13 -7.19 24.91 -27.40
N ALA A 14 -8.30 24.17 -27.37
CA ALA A 14 -8.65 23.31 -26.24
C ALA A 14 -7.64 22.17 -26.03
N GLY A 15 -7.16 21.54 -27.11
CA GLY A 15 -6.12 20.52 -27.05
C GLY A 15 -4.79 21.06 -26.51
N LEU A 16 -4.41 22.27 -26.92
CA LEU A 16 -3.17 22.91 -26.45
C LEU A 16 -3.26 23.31 -24.97
N ALA A 17 -4.44 23.76 -24.50
CA ALA A 17 -4.67 24.07 -23.09
C ALA A 17 -4.61 22.82 -22.18
N LEU A 18 -5.11 21.67 -22.65
CA LEU A 18 -5.01 20.40 -21.93
C LEU A 18 -3.57 19.87 -21.89
N ALA A 19 -2.79 20.09 -22.95
CA ALA A 19 -1.40 19.66 -23.03
C ALA A 19 -0.48 20.44 -22.06
N THR A 20 -0.78 21.72 -21.79
CA THR A 20 0.04 22.56 -20.90
C THR A 20 -0.34 22.45 -19.41
N GLY A 21 -1.52 21.91 -19.08
CA GLY A 21 -1.99 21.73 -17.69
C GLY A 21 -1.40 20.54 -16.94
N GLY A 22 -0.62 19.67 -17.58
CA GLY A 22 -0.17 18.39 -17.03
C GLY A 22 1.01 18.46 -16.04
N CYS A 23 1.69 19.59 -15.90
CA CYS A 23 2.99 19.68 -15.21
C CYS A 23 2.94 19.45 -13.68
N GLY A 24 1.74 19.43 -13.06
CA GLY A 24 1.57 19.20 -11.61
C GLY A 24 0.74 17.98 -11.22
N ILE A 25 0.03 17.37 -12.18
CA ILE A 25 -0.94 16.30 -11.91
C ILE A 25 -0.24 15.04 -11.38
N GLY A 26 0.96 14.73 -11.84
CA GLY A 26 1.73 13.57 -11.38
C GLY A 26 1.93 13.57 -9.86
N LYS A 27 2.23 14.73 -9.25
CA LYS A 27 2.45 14.83 -7.80
C LYS A 27 1.14 14.71 -7.00
N ALA A 28 0.03 15.21 -7.54
CA ALA A 28 -1.30 15.12 -6.94
C ALA A 28 -1.88 13.71 -7.00
N LEU A 29 -1.57 12.96 -8.06
CA LEU A 29 -1.94 11.55 -8.25
C LEU A 29 -0.96 10.56 -7.61
N GLY A 30 -0.08 11.01 -6.72
CA GLY A 30 0.84 10.14 -5.98
C GLY A 30 2.09 9.70 -6.76
N GLY A 31 2.34 10.28 -7.93
CA GLY A 31 3.59 10.18 -8.69
C GLY A 31 4.73 10.93 -7.99
N GLY A 32 5.29 10.28 -6.98
CA GLY A 32 6.48 10.72 -6.27
C GLY A 32 6.87 9.68 -5.23
N LYS A 33 8.17 9.36 -5.14
CA LYS A 33 8.68 8.53 -4.04
C LYS A 33 8.49 9.29 -2.73
N ARG A 34 7.53 8.88 -1.91
CA ARG A 34 7.44 9.25 -0.49
C ARG A 34 8.24 8.20 0.27
N ALA A 35 9.56 8.38 0.34
CA ALA A 35 10.37 7.58 1.24
C ALA A 35 9.98 7.95 2.69
N PRO A 36 9.86 6.98 3.61
CA PRO A 36 9.69 7.28 5.03
C PRO A 36 10.88 8.12 5.51
N ASP A 37 10.60 9.18 6.26
CA ASP A 37 11.62 10.08 6.79
C ASP A 37 12.42 9.38 7.89
N GLU A 38 13.66 8.99 7.58
CA GLU A 38 14.56 8.32 8.51
C GLU A 38 15.03 9.20 9.68
N PHE A 39 14.75 10.51 9.64
CA PHE A 39 15.06 11.46 10.71
C PHE A 39 13.82 11.94 11.47
N ALA A 40 12.64 11.37 11.20
CA ALA A 40 11.43 11.69 11.93
C ALA A 40 11.53 11.24 13.39
N VAL A 41 11.74 12.19 14.30
CA VAL A 41 11.76 11.94 15.74
C VAL A 41 10.32 11.88 16.26
N ALA A 42 9.91 10.74 16.80
CA ALA A 42 8.63 10.62 17.51
C ALA A 42 8.69 11.41 18.83
N THR A 43 7.78 12.37 19.01
CA THR A 43 7.67 13.13 20.25
C THR A 43 7.04 12.26 21.34
N LYS A 44 7.78 12.03 22.42
CA LYS A 44 7.25 11.39 23.62
C LYS A 44 6.47 12.39 24.46
N ALA A 45 5.53 11.90 25.26
CA ALA A 45 4.85 12.76 26.22
C ALA A 45 5.88 13.38 27.19
N PRO A 46 5.71 14.65 27.61
CA PRO A 46 6.61 15.26 28.58
C PRO A 46 6.57 14.48 29.90
N LEU A 47 7.75 14.14 30.41
CA LEU A 47 7.92 13.49 31.70
C LEU A 47 7.64 14.52 32.80
N VAL A 48 6.39 14.57 33.30
CA VAL A 48 6.04 15.36 34.48
C VAL A 48 6.20 14.47 35.70
N VAL A 49 7.05 14.90 36.63
CA VAL A 49 7.15 14.25 37.95
C VAL A 49 5.86 14.60 38.72
N PRO A 50 5.01 13.61 39.05
CA PRO A 50 3.81 13.89 39.81
C PRO A 50 4.19 14.42 41.21
N PRO A 51 3.44 15.39 41.77
CA PRO A 51 3.71 15.94 43.10
C PRO A 51 3.60 14.88 44.22
N ASP A 52 2.85 13.80 43.98
CA ASP A 52 2.74 12.66 44.89
C ASP A 52 3.45 11.43 44.34
N TYR A 53 4.57 11.07 44.98
CA TYR A 53 5.33 9.82 44.76
C TYR A 53 4.58 8.56 45.22
N ALA A 54 3.30 8.66 45.55
CA ALA A 54 2.47 7.58 46.09
C ALA A 54 1.84 6.69 45.01
N LEU A 55 2.58 6.43 43.92
CA LEU A 55 2.15 5.40 42.97
C LEU A 55 2.36 4.04 43.62
N ARG A 56 1.25 3.41 44.03
CA ARG A 56 1.28 1.99 44.41
C ARG A 56 1.90 1.22 43.25
N PRO A 57 2.88 0.33 43.50
CA PRO A 57 3.41 -0.53 42.46
C PRO A 57 2.23 -1.21 41.76
N PRO A 58 2.18 -1.18 40.40
CA PRO A 58 1.14 -1.90 39.69
C PRO A 58 1.17 -3.35 40.13
N ARG A 59 -0.01 -3.93 40.39
CA ARG A 59 -0.07 -5.32 40.81
C ARG A 59 0.63 -6.18 39.76
N PRO A 60 1.43 -7.19 40.14
CA PRO A 60 2.04 -8.10 39.18
C PRO A 60 0.96 -8.66 38.24
N GLY A 61 1.09 -8.40 36.94
CA GLY A 61 0.16 -8.87 35.91
C GLY A 61 -0.87 -7.85 35.40
N GLU A 62 -0.97 -6.65 35.97
CA GLU A 62 -1.85 -5.60 35.44
C GLU A 62 -1.19 -4.91 34.23
N SER A 63 -1.97 -4.64 33.18
CA SER A 63 -1.48 -3.96 31.98
C SER A 63 -0.89 -2.61 32.38
N ARG A 64 0.40 -2.41 32.11
CA ARG A 64 1.01 -1.08 32.24
C ARG A 64 0.20 -0.10 31.38
N PRO A 65 -0.03 1.14 31.83
CA PRO A 65 -0.45 2.21 30.93
C PRO A 65 0.69 2.37 29.91
N GLN A 66 0.57 1.67 28.77
CA GLN A 66 1.55 1.76 27.70
C GLN A 66 1.34 3.10 27.02
N GLU A 67 2.44 3.79 26.71
CA GLU A 67 2.37 4.97 25.86
C GLU A 67 1.76 4.53 24.52
N LEU A 68 0.60 5.10 24.17
CA LEU A 68 -0.02 4.91 22.87
C LEU A 68 1.02 5.22 21.79
N SER A 69 1.15 4.33 20.80
CA SER A 69 1.97 4.60 19.63
C SER A 69 1.50 5.90 18.95
N PRO A 70 2.37 6.63 18.23
CA PRO A 70 1.97 7.83 17.51
C PRO A 70 0.77 7.61 16.59
N SER A 71 0.68 6.42 15.98
CA SER A 71 -0.43 5.99 15.13
C SER A 71 -1.74 5.84 15.90
N GLU A 72 -1.72 5.16 17.05
CA GLU A 72 -2.91 5.00 17.91
C GLU A 72 -3.36 6.35 18.48
N ARG A 73 -2.41 7.22 18.86
CA ARG A 73 -2.71 8.58 19.32
C ARG A 73 -3.37 9.41 18.22
N ALA A 74 -2.84 9.37 17.00
CA ALA A 74 -3.43 10.06 15.86
C ALA A 74 -4.84 9.52 15.58
N GLN A 75 -5.04 8.21 15.65
CA GLN A 75 -6.36 7.59 15.50
C GLN A 75 -7.34 8.08 16.58
N GLN A 76 -6.92 8.14 17.84
CA GLN A 76 -7.74 8.65 18.94
C GLN A 76 -8.09 10.14 18.77
N VAL A 77 -7.17 10.96 18.23
CA VAL A 77 -7.43 12.37 17.92
C VAL A 77 -8.44 12.51 16.77
N LEU A 78 -8.33 11.67 15.74
CA LEU A 78 -9.17 11.75 14.54
C LEU A 78 -10.58 11.17 14.75
N LEU A 79 -10.68 10.03 15.42
CA LEU A 79 -11.94 9.31 15.63
C LEU A 79 -12.60 9.65 16.98
N GLY A 80 -11.87 10.34 17.86
CA GLY A 80 -12.27 10.52 19.24
C GLY A 80 -12.06 9.27 20.08
N ASP A 81 -12.33 9.38 21.38
CA ASP A 81 -12.32 8.23 22.26
C ASP A 81 -13.61 7.43 22.08
N THR A 82 -13.50 6.29 21.38
CA THR A 82 -14.63 5.37 21.14
C THR A 82 -15.17 4.74 22.43
N ALA A 83 -14.44 4.83 23.54
CA ALA A 83 -14.87 4.33 24.85
C ALA A 83 -15.58 5.40 25.70
N ALA A 84 -15.60 6.67 25.27
CA ALA A 84 -16.09 7.77 26.11
C ALA A 84 -17.61 7.77 26.33
N ALA A 85 -18.39 7.16 25.44
CA ALA A 85 -19.84 7.03 25.63
C ALA A 85 -20.39 5.76 24.95
N PRO A 86 -21.25 4.97 25.64
CA PRO A 86 -21.95 3.87 25.01
C PRO A 86 -22.92 4.39 23.92
N PRO A 87 -23.03 3.70 22.76
CA PRO A 87 -23.88 4.15 21.66
C PRO A 87 -25.35 4.21 22.07
N THR A 88 -26.04 5.26 21.62
CA THR A 88 -27.46 5.46 21.90
C THR A 88 -28.33 4.38 21.24
N LEU A 89 -29.58 4.19 21.72
CA LEU A 89 -30.50 3.22 21.11
C LEU A 89 -30.74 3.48 19.61
N GLY A 90 -30.76 4.75 19.20
CA GLY A 90 -30.90 5.12 17.78
C GLY A 90 -29.67 4.74 16.95
N GLU A 91 -28.47 4.95 17.47
CA GLU A 91 -27.23 4.52 16.81
C GLU A 91 -27.13 3.01 16.73
N GLN A 92 -27.52 2.28 17.79
CA GLN A 92 -27.55 0.82 17.75
C GLN A 92 -28.51 0.30 16.67
N ALA A 93 -29.70 0.88 16.54
CA ALA A 93 -30.64 0.53 15.48
C ALA A 93 -30.09 0.84 14.08
N LEU A 94 -29.37 1.96 13.92
CA LEU A 94 -28.70 2.31 12.67
C LEU A 94 -27.58 1.32 12.34
N LEU A 95 -26.74 0.97 13.31
CA LEU A 95 -25.65 0.00 13.16
C LEU A 95 -26.17 -1.40 12.83
N GLN A 96 -27.30 -1.81 13.42
CA GLN A 96 -27.98 -3.06 13.08
C GLN A 96 -28.45 -3.04 11.63
N LYS A 97 -29.11 -1.97 11.19
CA LYS A 97 -29.54 -1.81 9.78
C LYS A 97 -28.37 -1.72 8.82
N ALA A 98 -27.25 -1.12 9.22
CA ALA A 98 -26.04 -0.99 8.43
C ALA A 98 -25.22 -2.30 8.37
N GLY A 99 -25.61 -3.34 9.12
CA GLY A 99 -24.88 -4.61 9.17
C GLY A 99 -23.52 -4.52 9.84
N ALA A 100 -23.27 -3.50 10.65
CA ALA A 100 -21.96 -3.22 11.23
C ALA A 100 -21.46 -4.36 12.15
N PHE A 101 -22.37 -5.09 12.80
CA PHE A 101 -22.05 -6.22 13.70
C PHE A 101 -21.52 -7.46 12.98
N SER A 102 -21.71 -7.54 11.65
CA SER A 102 -21.24 -8.66 10.84
C SER A 102 -19.95 -8.34 10.06
N ALA A 103 -19.42 -7.13 10.20
CA ALA A 103 -18.19 -6.73 9.53
C ALA A 103 -16.97 -7.36 10.22
N ASP A 104 -16.08 -7.97 9.43
CA ASP A 104 -14.80 -8.48 9.93
C ASP A 104 -13.88 -7.30 10.33
N PRO A 105 -13.44 -7.21 11.60
CA PRO A 105 -12.53 -6.15 12.04
C PRO A 105 -11.21 -6.10 11.25
N ASN A 106 -10.78 -7.24 10.69
CA ASN A 106 -9.52 -7.38 9.96
C ASN A 106 -9.68 -7.24 8.45
N ILE A 107 -10.84 -6.84 7.93
CA ILE A 107 -11.10 -6.77 6.49
C ILE A 107 -10.08 -5.90 5.73
N ARG A 108 -9.56 -4.84 6.37
CA ARG A 108 -8.52 -3.99 5.75
C ARG A 108 -7.19 -4.72 5.63
N ASN A 109 -6.82 -5.52 6.61
CA ASN A 109 -5.59 -6.31 6.58
C ASN A 109 -5.71 -7.42 5.54
N LEU A 110 -6.87 -8.09 5.48
CA LEU A 110 -7.18 -9.08 4.45
C LEU A 110 -7.12 -8.46 3.06
N LEU A 111 -7.79 -7.33 2.84
CA LEU A 111 -7.80 -6.63 1.55
C LEU A 111 -6.40 -6.15 1.15
N ASN A 112 -5.60 -5.65 2.10
CA ASN A 112 -4.23 -5.25 1.85
C ASN A 112 -3.34 -6.45 1.50
N ALA A 113 -3.54 -7.61 2.14
CA ALA A 113 -2.82 -8.84 1.81
C ALA A 113 -3.23 -9.37 0.42
N GLU A 114 -4.53 -9.35 0.10
CA GLU A 114 -5.08 -9.73 -1.20
C GLU A 114 -4.60 -8.80 -2.33
N ASN A 115 -4.58 -7.49 -2.08
CA ASN A 115 -4.13 -6.49 -3.06
C ASN A 115 -2.61 -6.42 -3.17
N GLY A 116 -1.88 -6.63 -2.07
CA GLY A 116 -0.42 -6.60 -2.02
C GLY A 116 0.24 -7.76 -2.76
N GLY A 117 -0.46 -8.90 -2.90
CA GLY A 117 0.00 -10.09 -3.60
C GLY A 117 -0.42 -10.19 -5.08
N ARG A 118 -1.26 -9.29 -5.59
CA ARG A 118 -1.66 -9.28 -7.01
C ARG A 118 -0.54 -8.66 -7.86
N GLY A 119 0.50 -9.46 -8.09
CA GLY A 119 1.65 -9.15 -8.96
C GLY A 119 1.28 -9.05 -10.45
N ASP A 120 0.10 -9.53 -10.84
CA ASP A 120 -0.49 -9.22 -12.13
C ASP A 120 -1.14 -7.83 -12.05
N LYS A 121 -0.29 -6.80 -12.04
CA LYS A 121 -0.72 -5.48 -12.45
C LYS A 121 -1.20 -5.64 -13.88
N ASP A 122 -2.51 -5.58 -14.10
CA ASP A 122 -3.08 -5.39 -15.43
C ASP A 122 -2.19 -4.41 -16.18
N ARG A 123 -1.71 -4.80 -17.37
CA ARG A 123 -0.66 -4.09 -18.13
C ARG A 123 -0.90 -2.60 -17.95
N SER A 124 -0.08 -1.96 -17.12
CA SER A 124 -0.26 -0.54 -16.82
C SER A 124 -0.35 0.18 -18.14
N ILE A 125 -1.29 1.11 -18.30
CA ILE A 125 -1.43 1.93 -19.51
C ILE A 125 -0.05 2.49 -19.92
N ALA A 126 0.80 2.81 -18.95
CA ALA A 126 2.19 3.20 -19.19
C ALA A 126 3.03 2.12 -19.89
N ASN A 127 2.91 0.84 -19.48
CA ASN A 127 3.57 -0.29 -20.15
C ASN A 127 3.03 -0.51 -21.57
N GLN A 128 1.73 -0.32 -21.77
CA GLN A 128 1.10 -0.44 -23.08
C GLN A 128 1.52 0.67 -24.05
N LEU A 129 1.78 1.88 -23.53
CA LEU A 129 2.31 3.01 -24.30
C LEU A 129 3.81 2.87 -24.60
N ILE A 130 4.60 2.38 -23.63
CA ILE A 130 6.05 2.17 -23.82
C ILE A 130 6.31 1.03 -24.82
N PHE A 131 5.53 -0.05 -24.75
CA PHE A 131 5.65 -1.23 -25.62
C PHE A 131 4.53 -1.28 -26.68
N TRP A 132 4.18 -0.13 -27.26
CA TRP A 132 3.06 0.00 -28.22
C TRP A 132 3.34 -0.64 -29.59
N ASN A 133 4.60 -0.90 -29.94
CA ASN A 133 4.97 -1.47 -31.23
C ASN A 133 5.04 -3.00 -31.18
N PHE A 134 3.92 -3.65 -31.51
CA PHE A 134 3.86 -5.09 -31.71
C PHE A 134 4.19 -5.42 -33.17
N LEU A 135 5.43 -5.83 -33.45
CA LEU A 135 5.79 -6.41 -34.75
C LEU A 135 5.39 -7.88 -34.74
N LYS A 136 4.30 -8.22 -35.45
CA LYS A 136 3.80 -9.60 -35.65
C LYS A 136 3.40 -10.36 -34.36
N GLY A 137 2.86 -9.66 -33.35
CA GLY A 137 2.32 -10.31 -32.14
C GLY A 137 3.36 -10.76 -31.12
N ASP A 138 4.65 -10.49 -31.37
CA ASP A 138 5.71 -10.59 -30.38
C ASP A 138 6.14 -9.19 -29.92
N VAL A 139 6.52 -9.07 -28.65
CA VAL A 139 6.92 -7.79 -28.06
C VAL A 139 8.38 -7.56 -28.40
N ASP A 140 8.70 -6.44 -29.05
CA ASP A 140 10.09 -6.05 -29.31
C ASP A 140 10.76 -5.56 -28.02
N ASP A 141 11.13 -6.49 -27.15
CA ASP A 141 11.75 -6.24 -25.84
C ASP A 141 13.25 -5.94 -25.96
N LYS A 142 13.77 -5.62 -27.16
CA LYS A 142 15.20 -5.36 -27.39
C LYS A 142 15.76 -4.20 -26.57
N ALA A 143 14.92 -3.27 -26.15
CA ALA A 143 15.31 -2.12 -25.33
C ALA A 143 15.02 -2.30 -23.83
N ALA A 144 14.54 -3.47 -23.39
CA ALA A 144 14.21 -3.71 -21.99
C ALA A 144 15.50 -3.72 -21.12
N PRO A 145 15.59 -2.91 -20.04
CA PRO A 145 16.79 -2.83 -19.21
C PRO A 145 17.20 -4.13 -18.52
N LEU A 146 16.29 -5.11 -18.40
CA LEU A 146 16.49 -6.39 -17.75
C LEU A 146 16.06 -7.55 -18.67
N ARG A 147 16.50 -7.53 -19.93
CA ARG A 147 16.24 -8.64 -20.84
C ARG A 147 17.09 -9.85 -20.45
N VAL A 148 16.44 -10.99 -20.32
CA VAL A 148 17.14 -12.28 -20.26
C VAL A 148 17.25 -12.80 -21.69
N ASP A 149 18.42 -12.67 -22.29
CA ASP A 149 18.66 -13.03 -23.70
C ASP A 149 18.46 -14.53 -23.96
N ASP A 150 18.76 -15.37 -22.97
CA ASP A 150 18.54 -16.82 -23.00
C ASP A 150 17.96 -17.28 -21.65
N ALA A 151 16.65 -17.51 -21.64
CA ALA A 151 15.92 -17.90 -20.44
C ALA A 151 16.38 -19.27 -19.91
N ALA A 152 16.77 -20.19 -20.79
CA ALA A 152 17.21 -21.52 -20.39
C ALA A 152 18.56 -21.46 -19.67
N LYS A 153 19.50 -20.67 -20.20
CA LYS A 153 20.80 -20.44 -19.56
C LYS A 153 20.65 -19.75 -18.20
N TRP A 154 19.79 -18.73 -18.13
CA TRP A 154 19.54 -18.00 -16.88
C TRP A 154 18.92 -18.90 -15.79
N LEU A 155 18.00 -19.81 -16.18
CA LEU A 155 17.43 -20.79 -15.26
C LEU A 155 18.49 -21.77 -14.75
N ALA A 156 19.35 -22.28 -15.63
CA ALA A 156 20.43 -23.19 -15.26
C ALA A 156 21.42 -22.54 -14.27
N GLU A 157 21.88 -21.31 -14.54
CA GLU A 157 22.75 -20.57 -13.62
C GLU A 157 22.07 -20.31 -12.26
N ARG A 158 20.76 -20.06 -12.28
CA ARG A 158 19.98 -19.85 -11.06
C ARG A 158 19.83 -21.15 -10.26
N ASP A 159 19.63 -22.27 -10.94
CA ASP A 159 19.52 -23.59 -10.30
C ASP A 159 20.86 -24.01 -9.69
N GLU A 160 21.99 -23.75 -10.36
CA GLU A 160 23.33 -23.92 -9.79
C GLU A 160 23.54 -23.05 -8.54
N ARG A 161 23.06 -21.80 -8.55
CA ARG A 161 23.12 -20.92 -7.38
C ARG A 161 22.24 -21.42 -6.23
N ILE A 162 21.08 -21.98 -6.53
CA ILE A 162 20.18 -22.59 -5.54
C ILE A 162 20.86 -23.80 -4.90
N VAL A 163 21.45 -24.69 -5.71
CA VAL A 163 22.19 -25.88 -5.24
C VAL A 163 23.41 -25.48 -4.38
N ASN A 164 24.19 -24.47 -4.80
CA ASN A 164 25.34 -23.98 -4.03
C ASN A 164 24.96 -23.41 -2.65
N VAL A 165 23.76 -22.82 -2.51
CA VAL A 165 23.30 -22.25 -1.24
C VAL A 165 22.70 -23.30 -0.32
N LEU A 166 22.02 -24.31 -0.86
CA LEU A 166 21.26 -25.31 -0.11
C LEU A 166 22.04 -26.62 0.16
N GLY A 167 23.07 -26.91 -0.63
CA GLY A 167 23.66 -28.24 -0.73
C GLY A 167 22.80 -29.17 -1.60
N GLU A 168 23.40 -30.23 -2.16
CA GLU A 168 22.79 -31.14 -3.14
C GLU A 168 21.43 -31.75 -2.70
N ASP A 169 21.19 -31.87 -1.39
CA ASP A 169 20.01 -32.51 -0.80
C ASP A 169 18.94 -31.53 -0.22
N GLY A 170 19.09 -30.22 -0.44
CA GLY A 170 18.18 -29.23 0.14
C GLY A 170 16.86 -29.09 -0.63
N GLU A 171 15.79 -29.71 -0.15
CA GLU A 171 14.45 -29.60 -0.76
C GLU A 171 13.74 -28.29 -0.37
N VAL A 172 13.47 -27.42 -1.35
CA VAL A 172 12.65 -26.21 -1.15
C VAL A 172 11.18 -26.54 -1.34
N VAL A 173 10.48 -26.85 -0.26
CA VAL A 173 9.02 -27.03 -0.28
C VAL A 173 8.34 -25.65 -0.23
N ILE A 174 8.01 -25.10 -1.40
CA ILE A 174 7.19 -23.88 -1.49
C ILE A 174 5.74 -24.24 -1.18
N LYS A 175 5.34 -24.16 0.09
CA LYS A 175 3.94 -24.27 0.49
C LYS A 175 3.21 -23.01 0.07
N LYS A 176 2.39 -23.11 -0.99
CA LYS A 176 1.46 -22.04 -1.39
C LYS A 176 0.30 -21.99 -0.40
N SER A 177 0.49 -21.34 0.74
CA SER A 177 -0.59 -21.07 1.69
C SER A 177 -1.54 -20.02 1.10
N LYS A 178 -2.84 -20.17 1.36
CA LYS A 178 -3.88 -19.22 0.94
C LYS A 178 -3.70 -17.84 1.60
N THR A 179 -2.96 -17.80 2.71
CA THR A 179 -2.50 -16.60 3.41
C THR A 179 -1.03 -16.40 3.11
N LEU A 180 -0.67 -15.24 2.54
CA LEU A 180 0.72 -14.87 2.29
C LEU A 180 1.35 -14.50 3.64
N ASN A 181 1.95 -15.47 4.34
CA ASN A 181 2.72 -15.21 5.55
C ASN A 181 4.04 -14.54 5.16
N LEU A 182 4.03 -13.22 5.01
CA LEU A 182 5.27 -12.45 5.02
C LEU A 182 5.83 -12.44 6.45
N PRO A 183 7.12 -12.74 6.65
CA PRO A 183 7.73 -12.58 7.96
C PRO A 183 7.65 -11.10 8.38
N GLY A 184 7.09 -10.84 9.56
CA GLY A 184 6.99 -9.50 10.16
C GLY A 184 5.62 -8.83 10.11
N VAL A 185 4.57 -9.50 9.63
CA VAL A 185 3.19 -9.04 9.78
C VAL A 185 2.57 -9.77 10.98
N PHE A 186 2.55 -9.09 12.13
CA PHE A 186 1.75 -9.44 13.31
C PHE A 186 0.59 -8.46 13.43
#